data_AF-A0A534SH33-F1
#
_entry.id   AF-A0A534SH33-F1
#
_cell.length_a   1.000
_cell.length_b   1.000
_cell.length_c   1.000
_cell.angle_alpha   90.00
_cell.angle_beta   90.00
_cell.angle_gamma   90.00
#
_symmetry.space_group_name_H-M   'P 1'
#
loop_
_entity.id
_entity.type
_entity.pdbx_description
1 polymer ?
#
loop_
_entity_poly.entity_id
_entity_poly.type
_entity_poly.pdbx_seq_one_letter_code
_entity_poly.pdbx_strand_id
1 'polypeptide(L)'
;MKKILIVNLTRFGDLLQTSPTIVGLRENHPDAELVALVERNFADVARGLPAVDRVWELDLDRLGRMLIGETGDGLRAAYRLVDDTVKALRDERFDLALNYSSSKMSAVLLRLIGAPDTRGWTMSADGHRLIAHPWSRLFAASCLHRRQAPFNLVDYYKRVAGVAAGPERLFFEVPADARRWAADFLAGAGAPPGAPLVAFQLGASRPVRRWPAAHFVALARALHAAIGARFLLCGGGGDRPVANEIAAALGSLAIDACGRSSIAGLGALLERADVLVTGDTGPMHMAVAVGTPVVALFFGPALPFDTGPYAADHVCLHAEVACAPCDHNVTCLEPFCRDTLAPAAVAEAVLARRAGDWQALAAAAARWPAIAWYRTGFDAEGLADVSLLGARPPGRAEGLRRAYRALWKAVLEGTAPRPASAALPRDAAVLREVARLAAEGAGRALGVEALAADACDLDALEAAARRLEELDARLFRLGAMHEAAALLVQVFRFETENLEGEDVGALARATRVVHEELAARARLLAEMLEPAGAVRPAMSQGGDHASVG
;
A
#
# COMPACT_ATOMS: atom_id res chain seq x y z
N MET A 1 6.65 19.13 18.37
CA MET A 1 5.32 18.56 18.69
C MET A 1 5.43 17.88 20.04
N LYS A 2 4.39 17.94 20.87
CA LYS A 2 4.31 17.29 22.19
C LYS A 2 3.48 16.01 22.17
N LYS A 3 2.41 15.93 21.35
CA LYS A 3 1.57 14.73 21.28
C LYS A 3 1.09 14.47 19.85
N ILE A 4 1.26 13.22 19.40
CA ILE A 4 0.97 12.80 18.02
C ILE A 4 -0.02 11.63 18.06
N LEU A 5 -1.10 11.74 17.31
CA LEU A 5 -2.11 10.69 17.14
C LEU A 5 -1.88 9.94 15.83
N ILE A 6 -1.79 8.62 15.91
CA ILE A 6 -1.73 7.71 14.76
C ILE A 6 -3.03 6.91 14.71
N VAL A 7 -3.88 7.19 13.72
CA VAL A 7 -5.16 6.51 13.54
C VAL A 7 -5.02 5.38 12.53
N ASN A 8 -5.03 4.15 13.04
CA ASN A 8 -4.99 2.94 12.23
C ASN A 8 -6.01 1.90 12.73
N LEU A 9 -7.24 2.03 12.23
CA LEU A 9 -8.39 1.17 12.48
C LEU A 9 -8.47 0.01 11.47
N THR A 10 -7.38 -0.28 10.76
CA THR A 10 -7.34 -1.32 9.73
C THR A 10 -6.88 -2.66 10.32
N ARG A 11 -6.28 -3.53 9.50
CA ARG A 11 -6.03 -4.92 9.86
C ARG A 11 -4.63 -5.09 10.45
N PHE A 12 -4.42 -6.27 11.06
CA PHE A 12 -3.14 -6.73 11.60
C PHE A 12 -1.88 -6.36 10.79
N GLY A 13 -1.87 -6.62 9.47
CA GLY A 13 -0.69 -6.36 8.62
C GLY A 13 -0.39 -4.87 8.44
N ASP A 14 -1.45 -4.07 8.23
CA ASP A 14 -1.38 -2.63 8.01
C ASP A 14 -0.81 -1.93 9.26
N LEU A 15 -1.12 -2.41 10.47
CA LEU A 15 -0.52 -1.93 11.73
C LEU A 15 0.98 -2.21 11.81
N LEU A 16 1.43 -3.41 11.47
CA LEU A 16 2.87 -3.72 11.45
C LEU A 16 3.62 -2.85 10.43
N GLN A 17 2.97 -2.55 9.30
CA GLN A 17 3.50 -1.65 8.28
C GLN A 17 3.59 -0.18 8.73
N THR A 18 2.91 0.22 9.82
CA THR A 18 3.14 1.55 10.42
C THR A 18 4.38 1.60 11.31
N SER A 19 4.96 0.47 11.73
CA SER A 19 6.10 0.45 12.65
C SER A 19 7.30 1.31 12.23
N PRO A 20 7.73 1.37 10.95
CA PRO A 20 8.88 2.18 10.58
C PRO A 20 8.57 3.68 10.66
N THR A 21 7.31 4.04 10.45
CA THR A 21 6.82 5.41 10.60
C THR A 21 6.82 5.82 12.07
N ILE A 22 6.38 4.94 12.97
CA ILE A 22 6.35 5.20 14.41
C ILE A 22 7.77 5.39 14.96
N VAL A 23 8.70 4.52 14.56
CA VAL A 23 10.13 4.67 14.93
C VAL A 23 10.70 5.98 14.40
N GLY A 24 10.47 6.31 13.13
CA GLY A 24 10.95 7.57 12.57
C GLY A 24 10.31 8.82 13.19
N LEU A 25 9.04 8.74 13.62
CA LEU A 25 8.39 9.81 14.38
C LEU A 25 9.03 10.01 15.74
N ARG A 26 9.41 8.93 16.44
CA ARG A 26 10.17 9.01 17.70
C ARG A 26 11.54 9.64 17.49
N GLU A 27 12.24 9.30 16.41
CA GLU A 27 13.54 9.90 16.07
C GLU A 27 13.41 11.40 15.79
N ASN A 28 12.39 11.81 15.01
CA ASN A 28 12.14 13.21 14.68
C ASN A 28 11.60 14.02 15.88
N HIS A 29 10.89 13.36 16.79
CA HIS A 29 10.25 13.97 17.95
C HIS A 29 10.48 13.14 19.23
N PRO A 30 11.71 13.14 19.79
CA PRO A 30 12.09 12.27 20.91
C PRO A 30 11.19 12.40 22.15
N ASP A 31 10.74 13.62 22.43
CA ASP A 31 9.94 13.96 23.62
C ASP A 31 8.42 13.91 23.37
N ALA A 32 7.96 13.61 22.16
CA ALA A 32 6.52 13.58 21.86
C ALA A 32 5.87 12.30 22.39
N GLU A 33 4.68 12.41 22.99
CA GLU A 33 3.86 11.24 23.28
C GLU A 33 3.22 10.73 21.97
N LEU A 34 3.49 9.47 21.61
CA LEU A 34 2.95 8.80 20.43
C LEU A 34 1.78 7.90 20.84
N VAL A 35 0.57 8.28 20.41
CA VAL A 35 -0.67 7.59 20.74
C VAL A 35 -1.21 6.86 19.50
N ALA A 36 -1.38 5.55 19.59
CA ALA A 36 -1.96 4.73 18.52
C ALA A 36 -3.44 4.47 18.79
N LEU A 37 -4.32 4.99 17.93
CA LEU A 37 -5.76 4.72 17.94
C LEU A 37 -6.08 3.57 17.00
N VAL A 38 -6.50 2.43 17.56
CA VAL A 38 -6.66 1.16 16.84
C VAL A 38 -7.98 0.47 17.18
N GLU A 39 -8.39 -0.47 16.34
CA GLU A 39 -9.52 -1.34 16.62
C GLU A 39 -9.15 -2.35 17.73
N ARG A 40 -10.07 -2.62 18.66
CA ARG A 40 -9.85 -3.45 19.86
C ARG A 40 -9.24 -4.82 19.52
N ASN A 41 -9.69 -5.49 18.46
CA ASN A 41 -9.21 -6.82 18.09
C ASN A 41 -7.74 -6.84 17.63
N PHE A 42 -7.16 -5.67 17.33
CA PHE A 42 -5.77 -5.54 16.92
C PHE A 42 -4.91 -4.76 17.93
N ALA A 43 -5.43 -4.47 19.12
CA ALA A 43 -4.72 -3.72 20.16
C ALA A 43 -3.40 -4.38 20.59
N ASP A 44 -3.36 -5.71 20.65
CA ASP A 44 -2.15 -6.45 21.01
C ASP A 44 -1.02 -6.30 19.97
N VAL A 45 -1.38 -6.04 18.71
CA VAL A 45 -0.41 -5.72 17.67
C VAL A 45 0.21 -4.36 17.96
N ALA A 46 -0.63 -3.36 18.24
CA ALA A 46 -0.20 -1.99 18.53
C ALA A 46 0.70 -1.92 19.78
N ARG A 47 0.40 -2.71 20.81
CA ARG A 47 1.23 -2.83 22.03
C ARG A 47 2.62 -3.39 21.77
N GLY A 48 2.78 -4.22 20.74
CA GLY A 48 4.09 -4.75 20.34
C GLY A 48 4.83 -3.85 19.35
N LEU A 49 4.27 -2.71 18.93
CA LEU A 49 4.98 -1.77 18.08
C LEU A 49 5.92 -0.92 18.95
N PRO A 50 7.21 -0.79 18.58
CA PRO A 50 8.14 0.02 19.35
C PRO A 50 7.73 1.50 19.34
N ALA A 51 8.12 2.22 20.39
CA ALA A 51 7.93 3.65 20.58
C ALA A 51 6.47 4.16 20.69
N VAL A 52 5.46 3.29 20.64
CA VAL A 52 4.08 3.63 21.01
C VAL A 52 4.00 3.77 22.52
N ASP A 53 3.70 4.97 23.02
CA ASP A 53 3.58 5.21 24.46
C ASP A 53 2.22 4.77 25.00
N ARG A 54 1.18 4.91 24.18
CA ARG A 54 -0.20 4.57 24.57
C ARG A 54 -1.00 4.04 23.39
N VAL A 55 -1.75 2.97 23.67
CA VAL A 55 -2.74 2.42 22.74
C VAL A 55 -4.13 2.85 23.19
N TRP A 56 -4.86 3.52 22.30
CA TRP A 56 -6.27 3.84 22.46
C TRP A 56 -7.11 2.86 21.64
N GLU A 57 -8.02 2.14 22.31
CA GLU A 57 -8.84 1.12 21.66
C GLU A 57 -10.23 1.63 21.32
N LEU A 58 -10.67 1.37 20.09
CA LEU A 58 -12.07 1.50 19.69
C LEU A 58 -12.67 0.13 19.46
N ASP A 59 -13.80 -0.14 20.12
CA ASP A 59 -14.57 -1.37 19.95
C ASP A 59 -15.63 -1.14 18.85
N LEU A 60 -15.20 -1.29 17.60
CA LEU A 60 -16.07 -1.04 16.44
C LEU A 60 -17.18 -2.09 16.32
N ASP A 61 -16.92 -3.33 16.77
CA ASP A 61 -17.92 -4.39 16.79
C ASP A 61 -19.05 -4.06 17.78
N ARG A 62 -18.72 -3.56 18.97
CA ARG A 62 -19.71 -3.08 19.94
C ARG A 62 -20.50 -1.91 19.40
N LEU A 63 -19.84 -0.94 18.76
CA LEU A 63 -20.50 0.19 18.13
C LEU A 63 -21.48 -0.28 17.03
N GLY A 64 -21.04 -1.20 16.17
CA GLY A 64 -21.89 -1.80 15.13
C GLY A 64 -23.12 -2.51 15.71
N ARG A 65 -22.97 -3.32 16.76
CA ARG A 65 -24.10 -3.98 17.43
C ARG A 65 -25.09 -2.99 18.04
N MET A 66 -24.63 -1.87 18.59
CA MET A 66 -25.50 -0.82 19.12
C MET A 66 -26.31 -0.11 18.02
N LEU A 67 -25.73 0.05 16.83
CA LEU A 67 -26.38 0.71 15.68
C LEU A 67 -27.41 -0.20 14.97
N ILE A 68 -27.20 -1.51 14.98
CA ILE A 68 -28.07 -2.49 14.29
C ILE A 68 -29.22 -2.99 15.20
N GLY A 69 -29.15 -2.72 16.52
CA GLY A 69 -30.20 -3.13 17.46
C GLY A 69 -31.56 -2.49 17.17
N GLU A 70 -32.63 -3.26 17.35
CA GLU A 70 -34.02 -2.87 17.03
C GLU A 70 -34.65 -1.85 18.02
N THR A 71 -33.90 -1.38 19.02
CA THR A 71 -34.41 -0.46 20.06
C THR A 71 -33.72 0.92 19.97
N GLY A 72 -34.50 1.99 20.15
CA GLY A 72 -33.99 3.37 20.12
C GLY A 72 -32.94 3.70 21.20
N ASP A 73 -32.82 2.87 22.24
CA ASP A 73 -31.80 3.00 23.28
C ASP A 73 -30.39 2.64 22.78
N GLY A 74 -30.29 1.72 21.79
CA GLY A 74 -29.02 1.36 21.16
C GLY A 74 -28.38 2.52 20.40
N LEU A 75 -29.18 3.24 19.60
CA LEU A 75 -28.71 4.42 18.87
C LEU A 75 -28.26 5.55 19.80
N ARG A 76 -29.02 5.82 20.87
CA ARG A 76 -28.63 6.80 21.91
C ARG A 76 -27.35 6.40 22.64
N ALA A 77 -27.15 5.10 22.90
CA ALA A 77 -25.92 4.60 23.51
C ALA A 77 -24.72 4.70 22.55
N ALA A 78 -24.91 4.38 21.27
CA ALA A 78 -23.89 4.53 20.24
C ALA A 78 -23.46 6.00 20.09
N TYR A 79 -24.43 6.92 20.03
CA TYR A 79 -24.14 8.36 19.97
C TYR A 79 -23.33 8.83 21.17
N ARG A 80 -23.75 8.48 22.41
CA ARG A 80 -23.02 8.83 23.63
C ARG A 80 -21.61 8.27 23.63
N LEU A 81 -21.43 7.00 23.22
CA LEU A 81 -20.11 6.38 23.12
C LEU A 81 -19.20 7.15 22.15
N VAL A 82 -19.71 7.53 20.97
CA VAL A 82 -18.95 8.30 19.99
C VAL A 82 -18.64 9.70 20.52
N ASP A 83 -19.62 10.40 21.10
CA ASP A 83 -19.45 11.74 21.66
C ASP A 83 -18.42 11.77 22.80
N ASP A 84 -18.53 10.83 23.76
CA ASP A 84 -17.59 10.68 24.86
C ASP A 84 -16.18 10.37 24.36
N THR A 85 -16.06 9.51 23.34
CA THR A 85 -14.78 9.15 22.72
C THR A 85 -14.15 10.35 22.01
N VAL A 86 -14.92 11.07 21.21
CA VAL A 86 -14.48 12.28 20.49
C VAL A 86 -14.06 13.36 21.47
N LYS A 87 -14.87 13.59 22.52
CA LYS A 87 -14.56 14.57 23.57
C LYS A 87 -13.25 14.20 24.27
N ALA A 88 -13.09 12.95 24.69
CA ALA A 88 -11.88 12.49 25.36
C ALA A 88 -10.65 12.66 24.46
N LEU A 89 -10.73 12.27 23.17
CA LEU A 89 -9.63 12.44 22.22
C LEU A 89 -9.35 13.92 21.89
N ARG A 90 -10.35 14.78 21.86
CA ARG A 90 -10.17 16.23 21.66
C ARG A 90 -9.48 16.88 22.86
N ASP A 91 -9.84 16.47 24.07
CA ASP A 91 -9.26 16.97 25.32
C ASP A 91 -7.77 16.62 25.47
N GLU A 92 -7.29 15.60 24.74
CA GLU A 92 -5.86 15.24 24.67
C GLU A 92 -4.99 16.29 23.95
N ARG A 93 -5.60 17.14 23.10
CA ARG A 93 -4.96 18.24 22.35
C ARG A 93 -3.72 17.79 21.56
N PHE A 94 -3.93 16.88 20.61
CA PHE A 94 -2.89 16.44 19.68
C PHE A 94 -2.39 17.58 18.78
N ASP A 95 -1.08 17.67 18.57
CA ASP A 95 -0.47 18.63 17.64
C ASP A 95 -0.56 18.14 16.19
N LEU A 96 -0.42 16.83 16.00
CA LEU A 96 -0.47 16.15 14.71
C LEU A 96 -1.37 14.93 14.80
N ALA A 97 -2.24 14.74 13.81
CA ALA A 97 -3.04 13.54 13.65
C ALA A 97 -2.89 12.92 12.25
N LEU A 98 -2.49 11.64 12.22
CA LEU A 98 -2.22 10.88 11.00
C LEU A 98 -3.32 9.85 10.77
N ASN A 99 -4.04 9.94 9.65
CA ASN A 99 -5.01 8.92 9.24
C ASN A 99 -4.41 7.90 8.26
N TYR A 100 -4.28 6.65 8.70
CA TYR A 100 -3.93 5.53 7.82
C TYR A 100 -5.11 4.62 7.48
N SER A 101 -6.31 4.93 7.98
CA SER A 101 -7.48 4.05 7.87
C SER A 101 -8.36 4.28 6.64
N SER A 102 -8.12 5.37 5.90
CA SER A 102 -8.75 5.70 4.60
C SER A 102 -10.24 5.36 4.51
N SER A 103 -11.01 5.60 5.57
CA SER A 103 -12.44 5.32 5.64
C SER A 103 -13.22 6.59 5.98
N LYS A 104 -14.47 6.70 5.52
CA LYS A 104 -15.34 7.84 5.86
C LYS A 104 -15.47 8.04 7.38
N MET A 105 -15.62 6.95 8.12
CA MET A 105 -15.70 6.97 9.59
C MET A 105 -14.44 7.57 10.21
N SER A 106 -13.25 7.11 9.80
CA SER A 106 -11.99 7.66 10.31
C SER A 106 -11.79 9.13 9.93
N ALA A 107 -12.27 9.55 8.75
CA ALA A 107 -12.19 10.94 8.29
C ALA A 107 -13.08 11.87 9.13
N VAL A 108 -14.32 11.45 9.44
CA VAL A 108 -15.20 12.15 10.39
C VAL A 108 -14.52 12.27 11.75
N LEU A 109 -14.02 11.15 12.28
CA LEU A 109 -13.38 11.12 13.59
C LEU A 109 -12.21 12.10 13.65
N LEU A 110 -11.35 12.13 12.63
CA LEU A 110 -10.19 13.00 12.62
C LEU A 110 -10.55 14.49 12.56
N ARG A 111 -11.57 14.83 11.75
CA ARG A 111 -12.13 16.18 11.73
C ARG A 111 -12.68 16.60 13.09
N LEU A 112 -13.36 15.69 13.79
CA LEU A 112 -13.92 15.95 15.11
C LEU A 112 -12.86 16.05 16.21
N ILE A 113 -11.74 15.34 16.10
CA ILE A 113 -10.60 15.46 17.02
C ILE A 113 -9.96 16.85 16.89
N GLY A 114 -9.84 17.36 15.66
CA GLY A 114 -9.49 18.76 15.41
C GLY A 114 -8.03 19.11 15.71
N ALA A 115 -7.09 18.19 15.46
CA ALA A 115 -5.66 18.50 15.53
C ALA A 115 -5.27 19.54 14.45
N PRO A 116 -4.41 20.52 14.77
CA PRO A 116 -4.07 21.61 13.85
C PRO A 116 -3.34 21.12 12.60
N ASP A 117 -2.47 20.11 12.72
CA ASP A 117 -1.90 19.39 11.58
C ASP A 117 -2.61 18.04 11.44
N THR A 118 -3.36 17.87 10.35
CA THR A 118 -4.07 16.63 10.04
C THR A 118 -3.66 16.14 8.66
N ARG A 119 -3.20 14.89 8.57
CA ARG A 119 -2.73 14.27 7.33
C ARG A 119 -3.42 12.92 7.10
N GLY A 120 -3.52 12.50 5.85
CA GLY A 120 -4.37 11.38 5.45
C GLY A 120 -5.78 11.84 5.03
N TRP A 121 -6.77 10.96 5.12
CA TRP A 121 -8.17 11.29 4.85
C TRP A 121 -8.80 12.07 6.01
N THR A 122 -9.42 13.20 5.70
CA THR A 122 -10.24 13.99 6.60
C THR A 122 -11.49 14.49 5.86
N MET A 123 -12.25 15.40 6.47
CA MET A 123 -13.44 16.01 5.88
C MET A 123 -13.42 17.53 5.99
N SER A 124 -13.97 18.20 4.99
CA SER A 124 -14.25 19.63 5.02
C SER A 124 -15.36 19.95 6.03
N ALA A 125 -15.58 21.24 6.31
CA ALA A 125 -16.69 21.69 7.18
C ALA A 125 -18.07 21.24 6.66
N ASP A 126 -18.25 21.18 5.35
CA ASP A 126 -19.50 20.78 4.68
C ASP A 126 -19.63 19.25 4.53
N GLY A 127 -18.67 18.48 5.05
CA GLY A 127 -18.71 17.03 5.02
C GLY A 127 -18.28 16.41 3.69
N HIS A 128 -17.52 17.13 2.87
CA HIS A 128 -16.87 16.56 1.70
C HIS A 128 -15.55 15.90 2.07
N ARG A 129 -15.13 14.90 1.29
CA ARG A 129 -13.84 14.23 1.46
C ARG A 129 -12.72 15.25 1.23
N LEU A 130 -11.71 15.25 2.10
CA LEU A 130 -10.53 16.10 1.96
C LEU A 130 -9.25 15.25 2.08
N ILE A 131 -8.36 15.39 1.09
CA ILE A 131 -7.03 14.73 1.03
C ILE A 131 -5.96 15.76 0.66
N ALA A 132 -5.64 16.63 1.62
CA ALA A 132 -4.72 17.75 1.39
C ALA A 132 -3.28 17.29 1.12
N HIS A 133 -2.79 16.30 1.87
CA HIS A 133 -1.39 15.87 1.76
C HIS A 133 -1.10 15.14 0.43
N PRO A 134 -0.12 15.56 -0.39
CA PRO A 134 0.16 14.98 -1.71
C PRO A 134 0.41 13.46 -1.68
N TRP A 135 1.19 12.98 -0.72
CA TRP A 135 1.43 11.54 -0.55
C TRP A 135 0.16 10.76 -0.19
N SER A 136 -0.73 11.34 0.63
CA SER A 136 -2.01 10.70 0.96
C SER A 136 -2.94 10.64 -0.24
N ARG A 137 -2.90 11.67 -1.10
CA ARG A 137 -3.67 11.73 -2.34
C ARG A 137 -3.19 10.70 -3.35
N LEU A 138 -1.88 10.59 -3.55
CA LEU A 138 -1.29 9.57 -4.41
C LEU A 138 -1.58 8.16 -3.88
N PHE A 139 -1.49 7.94 -2.57
CA PHE A 139 -1.86 6.67 -1.95
C PHE A 139 -3.33 6.31 -2.25
N ALA A 140 -4.26 7.22 -1.99
CA ALA A 140 -5.68 7.01 -2.26
C ALA A 140 -5.95 6.69 -3.74
N ALA A 141 -5.25 7.36 -4.67
CA ALA A 141 -5.40 7.10 -6.10
C ALA A 141 -4.80 5.74 -6.49
N SER A 142 -3.66 5.38 -5.89
CA SER A 142 -3.00 4.09 -6.11
C SER A 142 -3.84 2.91 -5.62
N CYS A 143 -4.62 3.06 -4.53
CA CYS A 143 -5.56 2.04 -4.09
C CYS A 143 -6.65 1.73 -5.13
N LEU A 144 -7.00 2.69 -5.99
CA LEU A 144 -7.96 2.52 -7.09
C LEU A 144 -7.30 2.03 -8.39
N HIS A 145 -5.99 2.26 -8.54
CA HIS A 145 -5.20 1.91 -9.73
C HIS A 145 -3.95 1.11 -9.37
N ARG A 146 -4.14 0.01 -8.63
CA ARG A 146 -3.06 -0.72 -7.94
C ARG A 146 -1.98 -1.28 -8.85
N ARG A 147 -2.31 -1.60 -10.10
CA ARG A 147 -1.33 -2.10 -11.08
C ARG A 147 -0.27 -1.04 -11.41
N GLN A 148 -0.60 0.24 -11.27
CA GLN A 148 0.31 1.37 -11.44
C GLN A 148 0.88 1.88 -10.12
N ALA A 149 0.59 1.22 -8.98
CA ALA A 149 1.05 1.68 -7.67
C ALA A 149 2.58 1.86 -7.65
N PRO A 150 3.08 3.10 -7.46
CA PRO A 150 4.51 3.40 -7.62
C PRO A 150 5.35 3.00 -6.40
N PHE A 151 4.76 2.96 -5.21
CA PHE A 151 5.46 2.79 -3.93
C PHE A 151 4.79 1.74 -3.04
N ASN A 152 5.54 1.21 -2.09
CA ASN A 152 5.02 0.33 -1.05
C ASN A 152 4.20 1.14 -0.04
N LEU A 153 3.19 0.52 0.57
CA LEU A 153 2.35 1.12 1.62
C LEU A 153 3.14 1.83 2.71
N VAL A 154 4.24 1.23 3.17
CA VAL A 154 5.07 1.78 4.24
C VAL A 154 5.73 3.10 3.82
N ASP A 155 6.12 3.23 2.55
CA ASP A 155 6.71 4.48 2.05
C ASP A 155 5.67 5.60 2.09
N TYR A 156 4.42 5.32 1.70
CA TYR A 156 3.34 6.30 1.86
C TYR A 156 3.17 6.72 3.32
N TYR A 157 3.15 5.77 4.25
CA TYR A 157 3.00 6.07 5.68
C TYR A 157 4.13 6.97 6.19
N LYS A 158 5.38 6.63 5.89
CA LYS A 158 6.56 7.42 6.27
C LYS A 158 6.49 8.84 5.72
N ARG A 159 6.23 8.99 4.41
CA ARG A 159 6.20 10.31 3.75
C ARG A 159 5.02 11.17 4.22
N VAL A 160 3.85 10.57 4.48
CA VAL A 160 2.72 11.29 5.07
C VAL A 160 3.05 11.79 6.48
N ALA A 161 3.80 11.02 7.27
CA ALA A 161 4.25 11.45 8.59
C ALA A 161 5.39 12.49 8.57
N GLY A 162 6.03 12.74 7.42
CA GLY A 162 7.23 13.58 7.33
C GLY A 162 8.51 12.85 7.76
N VAL A 163 8.51 11.52 7.74
CA VAL A 163 9.68 10.67 7.99
C VAL A 163 10.39 10.41 6.65
N ALA A 164 11.39 11.23 6.31
CA ALA A 164 12.12 11.13 5.05
C ALA A 164 13.15 9.99 5.05
N ALA A 165 14.06 10.00 6.03
CA ALA A 165 14.94 8.88 6.35
C ALA A 165 14.31 8.14 7.53
N GLY A 166 14.10 6.84 7.39
CA GLY A 166 13.55 6.01 8.44
C GLY A 166 13.88 4.55 8.15
N PRO A 167 13.72 3.67 9.13
CA PRO A 167 14.24 2.31 9.04
C PRO A 167 13.68 1.53 7.84
N GLU A 168 14.56 0.74 7.23
CA GLU A 168 14.32 -0.12 6.06
C GLU A 168 13.88 -1.53 6.47
N ARG A 169 13.08 -1.62 7.53
CA ARG A 169 12.58 -2.87 8.12
C ARG A 169 11.33 -2.59 8.94
N LEU A 170 10.51 -3.62 9.13
CA LEU A 170 9.42 -3.60 10.10
C LEU A 170 9.93 -3.94 11.51
N PHE A 171 9.11 -3.65 12.52
CA PHE A 171 9.41 -3.92 13.92
C PHE A 171 8.21 -4.50 14.66
N PHE A 172 8.50 -5.46 15.53
CA PHE A 172 7.59 -5.98 16.53
C PHE A 172 8.40 -6.48 17.73
N GLU A 173 8.10 -5.99 18.92
CA GLU A 173 8.75 -6.41 20.15
C GLU A 173 8.05 -7.64 20.72
N VAL A 174 8.70 -8.79 20.58
CA VAL A 174 8.20 -10.05 21.14
C VAL A 174 8.50 -10.09 22.65
N PRO A 175 7.48 -10.17 23.51
CA PRO A 175 7.66 -10.31 24.96
C PRO A 175 8.38 -11.60 25.37
N ALA A 176 9.10 -11.57 26.49
CA ALA A 176 9.91 -12.69 26.95
C ALA A 176 9.08 -13.94 27.31
N ASP A 177 7.86 -13.78 27.81
CA ASP A 177 6.92 -14.86 28.09
C ASP A 177 6.41 -15.53 26.81
N ALA A 178 6.13 -14.76 25.75
CA ALA A 178 5.80 -15.31 24.44
C ALA A 178 6.95 -16.15 23.86
N ARG A 179 8.21 -15.70 24.02
CA ARG A 179 9.39 -16.48 23.62
C ARG A 179 9.52 -17.79 24.40
N ARG A 180 9.29 -17.78 25.72
CA ARG A 180 9.27 -19.00 26.54
C ARG A 180 8.17 -19.96 26.08
N TRP A 181 6.95 -19.46 25.91
CA TRP A 181 5.83 -20.26 25.42
C TRP A 181 6.14 -20.92 24.08
N ALA A 182 6.72 -20.19 23.12
CA ALA A 182 7.08 -20.74 21.81
C ALA A 182 8.16 -21.83 21.93
N ALA A 183 9.15 -21.65 22.80
CA ALA A 183 10.18 -22.66 23.05
C ALA A 183 9.57 -23.95 23.63
N ASP A 184 8.70 -23.84 24.64
CA ASP A 184 8.03 -24.98 25.26
C ASP A 184 7.08 -25.68 24.29
N PHE A 185 6.35 -24.89 23.49
CA PHE A 185 5.46 -25.40 22.46
C PHE A 185 6.20 -26.24 21.41
N LEU A 186 7.32 -25.73 20.90
CA LEU A 186 8.13 -26.44 19.91
C LEU A 186 8.81 -27.69 20.50
N ALA A 187 9.27 -27.61 21.75
CA ALA A 187 9.85 -28.76 22.46
C ALA A 187 8.80 -29.88 22.65
N GLY A 188 7.58 -29.52 23.07
CA GLY A 188 6.47 -30.46 23.23
C GLY A 188 6.01 -31.12 21.93
N ALA A 189 6.28 -30.50 20.78
CA ALA A 189 5.98 -31.06 19.45
C ALA A 189 7.05 -32.05 18.93
N GLY A 190 8.12 -32.29 19.69
CA GLY A 190 9.18 -33.23 19.33
C GLY A 190 10.00 -32.80 18.12
N ALA A 191 10.16 -31.50 17.89
CA ALA A 191 11.05 -31.00 16.83
C ALA A 191 12.52 -31.30 17.21
N PRO A 192 13.28 -32.05 16.39
CA PRO A 192 14.68 -32.33 16.68
C PRO A 192 15.49 -31.04 16.75
N PRO A 193 16.38 -30.86 17.75
CA PRO A 193 17.29 -29.72 17.76
C PRO A 193 18.08 -29.63 16.46
N GLY A 194 18.04 -28.47 15.79
CA GLY A 194 18.79 -28.21 14.55
C GLY A 194 18.11 -28.68 13.25
N ALA A 195 16.95 -29.32 13.29
CA ALA A 195 16.19 -29.59 12.07
C ALA A 195 15.66 -28.27 11.45
N PRO A 196 15.75 -28.07 10.12
CA PRO A 196 15.19 -26.88 9.49
C PRO A 196 13.69 -26.75 9.75
N LEU A 197 13.24 -25.57 10.18
CA LEU A 197 11.85 -25.28 10.48
C LEU A 197 11.28 -24.33 9.42
N VAL A 198 10.35 -24.83 8.61
CA VAL A 198 9.64 -24.01 7.62
C VAL A 198 8.24 -23.72 8.15
N ALA A 199 7.91 -22.44 8.29
CA ALA A 199 6.57 -22.02 8.70
C ALA A 199 5.65 -21.85 7.48
N PHE A 200 4.40 -22.27 7.62
CA PHE A 200 3.34 -22.09 6.63
C PHE A 200 2.21 -21.27 7.22
N GLN A 201 1.93 -20.11 6.63
CA GLN A 201 0.72 -19.37 6.94
C GLN A 201 -0.42 -19.85 6.04
N LEU A 202 -1.38 -20.56 6.65
CA LEU A 202 -2.47 -21.23 5.94
C LEU A 202 -3.65 -20.30 5.64
N GLY A 203 -3.88 -19.35 6.55
CA GLY A 203 -5.05 -18.49 6.54
C GLY A 203 -4.94 -17.30 5.60
N ALA A 204 -6.09 -16.83 5.14
CA ALA A 204 -6.25 -15.57 4.40
C ALA A 204 -7.65 -15.00 4.69
N SER A 205 -7.86 -13.72 4.41
CA SER A 205 -9.13 -13.02 4.70
C SER A 205 -10.35 -13.61 3.99
N ARG A 206 -10.14 -14.33 2.88
CA ARG A 206 -11.17 -15.05 2.12
C ARG A 206 -10.61 -16.40 1.73
N PRO A 207 -11.42 -17.49 1.68
CA PRO A 207 -10.99 -18.79 1.16
C PRO A 207 -10.37 -18.67 -0.23
N VAL A 208 -10.85 -17.71 -1.03
CA VAL A 208 -10.36 -17.48 -2.39
C VAL A 208 -8.92 -16.96 -2.48
N ARG A 209 -8.34 -16.57 -1.33
CA ARG A 209 -6.96 -16.07 -1.20
C ARG A 209 -6.03 -17.07 -0.51
N ARG A 210 -6.50 -18.30 -0.24
CA ARG A 210 -5.69 -19.35 0.38
C ARG A 210 -5.05 -20.24 -0.68
N TRP A 211 -3.75 -20.49 -0.56
CA TRP A 211 -3.08 -21.49 -1.39
C TRP A 211 -3.61 -22.90 -1.00
N PRO A 212 -3.84 -23.82 -1.96
CA PRO A 212 -4.46 -25.11 -1.69
C PRO A 212 -3.72 -25.95 -0.64
N ALA A 213 -4.45 -26.68 0.21
CA ALA A 213 -3.86 -27.59 1.20
C ALA A 213 -2.96 -28.65 0.55
N ALA A 214 -3.41 -29.25 -0.55
CA ALA A 214 -2.63 -30.21 -1.34
C ALA A 214 -1.28 -29.65 -1.81
N HIS A 215 -1.21 -28.34 -2.09
CA HIS A 215 0.02 -27.67 -2.48
C HIS A 215 0.99 -27.52 -1.31
N PHE A 216 0.50 -27.16 -0.12
CA PHE A 216 1.32 -27.16 1.10
C PHE A 216 1.85 -28.56 1.42
N VAL A 217 1.04 -29.61 1.25
CA VAL A 217 1.49 -31.01 1.47
C VAL A 217 2.58 -31.40 0.47
N ALA A 218 2.39 -31.09 -0.82
CA ALA A 218 3.38 -31.38 -1.85
C ALA A 218 4.71 -30.65 -1.59
N LEU A 219 4.63 -29.36 -1.23
CA LEU A 219 5.78 -28.55 -0.85
C LEU A 219 6.50 -29.13 0.37
N ALA A 220 5.78 -29.46 1.43
CA ALA A 220 6.36 -30.05 2.64
C ALA A 220 7.11 -31.35 2.35
N ARG A 221 6.52 -32.25 1.55
CA ARG A 221 7.17 -33.51 1.18
C ARG A 221 8.47 -33.27 0.40
N ALA A 222 8.46 -32.34 -0.56
CA ALA A 222 9.65 -31.99 -1.33
C ALA A 222 10.76 -31.40 -0.44
N LEU A 223 10.42 -30.47 0.46
CA LEU A 223 11.38 -29.84 1.38
C LEU A 223 11.91 -30.83 2.41
N HIS A 224 11.06 -31.72 2.93
CA HIS A 224 11.50 -32.76 3.85
C HIS A 224 12.49 -33.72 3.17
N ALA A 225 12.19 -34.17 1.95
CA ALA A 225 13.08 -35.04 1.20
C ALA A 225 14.44 -34.38 0.89
N ALA A 226 14.45 -33.06 0.64
CA ALA A 226 15.66 -32.33 0.29
C ALA A 226 16.55 -31.97 1.49
N ILE A 227 15.95 -31.54 2.61
CA ILE A 227 16.69 -30.95 3.75
C ILE A 227 16.24 -31.44 5.13
N GLY A 228 15.36 -32.45 5.21
CA GLY A 228 14.86 -32.96 6.49
C GLY A 228 14.00 -31.98 7.27
N ALA A 229 13.37 -31.02 6.60
CA ALA A 229 12.60 -29.96 7.24
C ALA A 229 11.37 -30.47 8.02
N ARG A 230 10.97 -29.69 9.02
CA ARG A 230 9.72 -29.77 9.80
C ARG A 230 8.84 -28.57 9.46
N PHE A 231 7.53 -28.71 9.65
CA PHE A 231 6.56 -27.71 9.16
C PHE A 231 5.70 -27.15 10.28
N LEU A 232 5.90 -25.87 10.60
CA LEU A 232 5.06 -25.14 11.53
C LEU A 232 3.80 -24.63 10.80
N LEU A 233 2.62 -25.08 11.21
CA LEU A 233 1.35 -24.64 10.63
C LEU A 233 0.80 -23.45 11.42
N CYS A 234 0.75 -22.28 10.79
CA CYS A 234 0.25 -21.03 11.34
C CYS A 234 -1.13 -20.68 10.74
N GLY A 235 -1.98 -20.07 11.56
CA GLY A 235 -3.32 -19.65 11.16
C GLY A 235 -4.17 -19.24 12.36
N GLY A 236 -5.29 -18.57 12.10
CA GLY A 236 -6.27 -18.27 13.14
C GLY A 236 -7.18 -19.47 13.42
N GLY A 237 -8.04 -19.38 14.43
CA GLY A 237 -8.99 -20.46 14.76
C GLY A 237 -9.88 -20.90 13.58
N GLY A 238 -10.23 -19.97 12.69
CA GLY A 238 -11.00 -20.25 11.48
C GLY A 238 -10.26 -21.01 10.37
N ASP A 239 -8.94 -21.20 10.49
CA ASP A 239 -8.11 -21.93 9.52
C ASP A 239 -7.83 -23.38 9.95
N ARG A 240 -8.35 -23.78 11.12
CA ARG A 240 -8.15 -25.11 11.69
C ARG A 240 -8.60 -26.28 10.80
N PRO A 241 -9.70 -26.19 10.01
CA PRO A 241 -10.06 -27.23 9.06
C PRO A 241 -8.94 -27.53 8.05
N VAL A 242 -8.29 -26.48 7.53
CA VAL A 242 -7.18 -26.62 6.56
C VAL A 242 -5.92 -27.15 7.26
N ALA A 243 -5.64 -26.68 8.48
CA ALA A 243 -4.52 -27.19 9.28
C ALA A 243 -4.66 -28.70 9.56
N ASN A 244 -5.87 -29.17 9.90
CA ASN A 244 -6.15 -30.58 10.14
C ASN A 244 -5.91 -31.44 8.89
N GLU A 245 -6.34 -30.98 7.72
CA GLU A 245 -6.11 -31.68 6.44
C GLU A 245 -4.61 -31.86 6.17
N ILE A 246 -3.83 -30.79 6.33
CA ILE A 246 -2.38 -30.81 6.11
C ILE A 246 -1.69 -31.69 7.17
N ALA A 247 -2.05 -31.53 8.45
CA ALA A 247 -1.47 -32.31 9.54
C ALA A 247 -1.74 -33.82 9.37
N ALA A 248 -2.96 -34.21 8.95
CA ALA A 248 -3.28 -35.60 8.67
C ALA A 248 -2.42 -36.17 7.53
N ALA A 249 -2.13 -35.38 6.50
CA ALA A 249 -1.33 -35.81 5.35
C ALA A 249 0.20 -35.85 5.61
N LEU A 250 0.68 -35.07 6.58
CA LEU A 250 2.09 -34.95 6.94
C LEU A 250 2.48 -35.75 8.19
N GLY A 251 1.52 -36.13 9.03
CA GLY A 251 1.74 -36.87 10.27
C GLY A 251 2.70 -36.13 11.20
N SER A 252 3.74 -36.83 11.66
CA SER A 252 4.70 -36.27 12.63
C SER A 252 5.55 -35.12 12.08
N LEU A 253 5.56 -34.86 10.76
CA LEU A 253 6.30 -33.74 10.18
C LEU A 253 5.67 -32.37 10.47
N ALA A 254 4.36 -32.34 10.75
CA ALA A 254 3.61 -31.13 11.02
C ALA A 254 3.63 -30.76 12.51
N ILE A 255 3.79 -29.47 12.79
CA ILE A 255 3.69 -28.84 14.10
C ILE A 255 2.53 -27.87 14.02
N ASP A 256 1.35 -28.29 14.50
CA ASP A 256 0.13 -27.50 14.37
C ASP A 256 0.02 -26.42 15.46
N ALA A 257 0.28 -25.16 15.10
CA ALA A 257 0.08 -23.97 15.92
C ALA A 257 -1.20 -23.19 15.56
N CYS A 258 -2.01 -23.69 14.63
CA CYS A 258 -3.17 -22.99 14.09
C CYS A 258 -4.23 -22.75 15.19
N GLY A 259 -4.55 -21.48 15.44
CA GLY A 259 -5.47 -21.07 16.51
C GLY A 259 -4.96 -21.31 17.93
N ARG A 260 -3.67 -21.63 18.12
CA ARG A 260 -3.07 -21.94 19.43
C ARG A 260 -2.13 -20.85 19.95
N SER A 261 -1.70 -19.92 19.09
CA SER A 261 -0.82 -18.80 19.46
C SER A 261 -1.60 -17.50 19.67
N SER A 262 -1.16 -16.68 20.61
CA SER A 262 -1.46 -15.24 20.60
C SER A 262 -0.70 -14.53 19.47
N ILE A 263 -0.95 -13.23 19.25
CA ILE A 263 -0.15 -12.42 18.30
C ILE A 263 1.33 -12.42 18.67
N ALA A 264 1.64 -12.18 19.94
CA ALA A 264 2.99 -12.25 20.46
C ALA A 264 3.58 -13.66 20.31
N GLY A 265 2.79 -14.70 20.58
CA GLY A 265 3.19 -16.09 20.39
C GLY A 265 3.48 -16.45 18.93
N LEU A 266 2.73 -15.89 17.97
CA LEU A 266 3.01 -16.02 16.55
C LEU A 266 4.37 -15.39 16.20
N GLY A 267 4.64 -14.17 16.67
CA GLY A 267 5.94 -13.53 16.51
C GLY A 267 7.08 -14.39 17.06
N ALA A 268 6.91 -14.91 18.28
CA ALA A 268 7.88 -15.79 18.93
C ALA A 268 8.11 -17.12 18.20
N LEU A 269 7.08 -17.71 17.59
CA LEU A 269 7.21 -18.91 16.77
C LEU A 269 7.94 -18.61 15.45
N LEU A 270 7.64 -17.47 14.82
CA LEU A 270 8.27 -17.05 13.58
C LEU A 270 9.75 -16.72 13.78
N GLU A 271 10.15 -16.13 14.92
CA GLU A 271 11.57 -15.93 15.31
C GLU A 271 12.38 -17.24 15.25
N ARG A 272 11.73 -18.41 15.36
CA ARG A 272 12.37 -19.73 15.34
C ARG A 272 12.37 -20.40 13.97
N ALA A 273 11.63 -19.89 13.00
CA ALA A 273 11.54 -20.47 11.66
C ALA A 273 12.72 -20.03 10.79
N ASP A 274 13.25 -20.95 9.96
CA ASP A 274 14.25 -20.65 8.95
C ASP A 274 13.66 -19.80 7.81
N VAL A 275 12.42 -20.09 7.41
CA VAL A 275 11.68 -19.41 6.33
C VAL A 275 10.17 -19.52 6.60
N LEU A 276 9.42 -18.44 6.34
CA LEU A 276 7.96 -18.45 6.22
C LEU A 276 7.54 -18.51 4.75
N VAL A 277 6.63 -19.45 4.43
CA VAL A 277 5.86 -19.45 3.18
C VAL A 277 4.43 -18.97 3.47
N THR A 278 4.01 -17.92 2.77
CA THR A 278 2.75 -17.23 3.09
C THR A 278 2.16 -16.54 1.87
N GLY A 279 0.84 -16.35 1.83
CA GLY A 279 0.25 -15.32 0.97
C GLY A 279 0.44 -13.90 1.54
N ASP A 280 -0.05 -12.90 0.82
CA ASP A 280 -0.14 -11.51 1.27
C ASP A 280 -1.13 -11.35 2.44
N THR A 281 -0.61 -11.51 3.67
CA THR A 281 -1.38 -11.55 4.92
C THR A 281 -0.57 -10.95 6.07
N GLY A 282 -1.22 -10.57 7.17
CA GLY A 282 -0.53 -9.98 8.33
C GLY A 282 0.66 -10.80 8.87
N PRO A 283 0.60 -12.14 8.95
CA PRO A 283 1.75 -12.95 9.37
C PRO A 283 2.99 -12.82 8.48
N MET A 284 2.85 -12.45 7.20
CA MET A 284 3.97 -12.07 6.33
C MET A 284 4.75 -10.89 6.92
N HIS A 285 4.03 -9.84 7.33
CA HIS A 285 4.63 -8.65 7.92
C HIS A 285 5.20 -8.93 9.31
N MET A 286 4.58 -9.83 10.07
CA MET A 286 5.11 -10.26 11.37
C MET A 286 6.46 -10.96 11.20
N ALA A 287 6.56 -11.89 10.26
CA ALA A 287 7.82 -12.56 9.94
C ALA A 287 8.93 -11.56 9.58
N VAL A 288 8.62 -10.58 8.72
CA VAL A 288 9.56 -9.49 8.39
C VAL A 288 9.97 -8.70 9.64
N ALA A 289 9.01 -8.36 10.49
CA ALA A 289 9.22 -7.56 11.70
C ALA A 289 10.12 -8.24 12.74
N VAL A 290 10.07 -9.58 12.82
CA VAL A 290 10.89 -10.38 13.72
C VAL A 290 12.14 -10.98 13.05
N GLY A 291 12.40 -10.62 11.79
CA GLY A 291 13.62 -11.01 11.06
C GLY A 291 13.60 -12.39 10.39
N THR A 292 12.43 -13.03 10.29
CA THR A 292 12.27 -14.32 9.60
C THR A 292 12.27 -14.12 8.08
N PRO A 293 13.13 -14.83 7.32
CA PRO A 293 13.07 -14.86 5.86
C PRO A 293 11.67 -15.25 5.32
N VAL A 294 11.25 -14.63 4.22
CA VAL A 294 9.92 -14.86 3.63
C VAL A 294 10.02 -15.26 2.17
N VAL A 295 9.24 -16.28 1.81
CA VAL A 295 8.82 -16.59 0.44
C VAL A 295 7.32 -16.32 0.35
N ALA A 296 6.96 -15.17 -0.22
CA ALA A 296 5.60 -14.68 -0.29
C ALA A 296 4.93 -15.02 -1.63
N LEU A 297 3.71 -15.53 -1.57
CA LEU A 297 2.90 -15.97 -2.70
C LEU A 297 1.88 -14.89 -3.06
N PHE A 298 2.11 -14.21 -4.18
CA PHE A 298 1.26 -13.14 -4.68
C PHE A 298 0.34 -13.66 -5.79
N PHE A 299 -0.96 -13.61 -5.53
CA PHE A 299 -2.01 -13.94 -6.47
C PHE A 299 -3.31 -13.22 -6.09
N GLY A 300 -4.27 -13.19 -7.01
CA GLY A 300 -5.53 -12.49 -6.82
C GLY A 300 -5.32 -10.96 -6.78
N PRO A 301 -5.78 -10.26 -5.73
CA PRO A 301 -5.71 -8.80 -5.69
C PRO A 301 -4.32 -8.26 -5.27
N ALA A 302 -3.43 -9.10 -4.73
CA ALA A 302 -2.21 -8.64 -4.09
C ALA A 302 -1.06 -8.43 -5.08
N LEU A 303 -0.23 -7.41 -4.87
CA LEU A 303 0.93 -7.08 -5.71
C LEU A 303 2.20 -6.90 -4.85
N PRO A 304 3.35 -7.49 -5.25
CA PRO A 304 4.59 -7.44 -4.46
C PRO A 304 5.10 -6.03 -4.15
N PHE A 305 4.94 -5.09 -5.07
CA PHE A 305 5.46 -3.73 -4.93
C PHE A 305 4.55 -2.80 -4.11
N ASP A 306 3.30 -3.20 -3.84
CA ASP A 306 2.32 -2.40 -3.08
C ASP A 306 2.33 -2.78 -1.60
N THR A 307 2.15 -4.07 -1.30
CA THR A 307 2.07 -4.57 0.10
C THR A 307 3.11 -5.65 0.41
N GLY A 308 4.15 -5.81 -0.41
CA GLY A 308 5.17 -6.83 -0.17
C GLY A 308 6.01 -6.61 1.09
N PRO A 309 6.84 -7.61 1.44
CA PRO A 309 7.78 -7.52 2.55
C PRO A 309 8.59 -6.22 2.51
N TYR A 310 8.47 -5.40 3.55
CA TYR A 310 9.25 -4.16 3.69
C TYR A 310 10.55 -4.43 4.43
N ALA A 311 11.46 -5.10 3.75
CA ALA A 311 12.84 -5.35 4.13
C ALA A 311 13.57 -5.89 2.90
N ALA A 312 14.90 -5.78 2.87
CA ALA A 312 15.69 -6.36 1.79
C ALA A 312 15.66 -7.90 1.86
N ASP A 313 15.93 -8.54 0.73
CA ASP A 313 16.26 -9.95 0.68
C ASP A 313 15.11 -10.88 1.07
N HIS A 314 13.87 -10.54 0.74
CA HIS A 314 12.75 -11.49 0.73
C HIS A 314 12.37 -11.85 -0.71
N VAL A 315 11.69 -12.99 -0.88
CA VAL A 315 11.28 -13.50 -2.18
C VAL A 315 9.78 -13.34 -2.35
N CYS A 316 9.35 -12.78 -3.48
CA CYS A 316 7.94 -12.72 -3.85
C CYS A 316 7.73 -13.47 -5.16
N LEU A 317 6.84 -14.47 -5.14
CA LEU A 317 6.42 -15.24 -6.30
C LEU A 317 5.05 -14.76 -6.74
N HIS A 318 4.96 -14.13 -7.91
CA HIS A 318 3.75 -13.48 -8.39
C HIS A 318 3.17 -14.20 -9.61
N ALA A 319 1.90 -14.59 -9.51
CA ALA A 319 1.13 -15.11 -10.63
C ALA A 319 0.61 -13.96 -11.52
N GLU A 320 1.37 -13.62 -12.56
CA GLU A 320 1.00 -12.57 -13.52
C GLU A 320 -0.06 -13.06 -14.51
N VAL A 321 -1.31 -13.05 -14.07
CA VAL A 321 -2.47 -13.46 -14.88
C VAL A 321 -3.27 -12.25 -15.36
N ALA A 322 -4.03 -12.39 -16.44
CA ALA A 322 -4.73 -11.27 -17.07
C ALA A 322 -5.71 -10.52 -16.14
N CYS A 323 -6.36 -11.25 -15.23
CA CYS A 323 -7.30 -10.69 -14.25
C CYS A 323 -6.63 -10.07 -13.01
N ALA A 324 -5.29 -10.15 -12.87
CA ALA A 324 -4.56 -9.65 -11.71
C ALA A 324 -4.06 -8.20 -11.91
N PRO A 325 -4.14 -7.32 -10.90
CA PRO A 325 -4.84 -7.53 -9.63
C PRO A 325 -6.35 -7.56 -9.86
N CYS A 326 -7.04 -8.54 -9.26
CA CYS A 326 -8.49 -8.58 -9.33
C CYS A 326 -9.11 -7.61 -8.32
N ASP A 327 -10.33 -7.14 -8.60
CA ASP A 327 -11.08 -6.31 -7.64
C ASP A 327 -11.53 -7.16 -6.45
N HIS A 328 -11.41 -6.62 -5.24
CA HIS A 328 -11.86 -7.27 -4.01
C HIS A 328 -13.36 -7.55 -4.00
N ASN A 329 -14.16 -6.77 -4.74
CA ASN A 329 -15.61 -6.87 -4.83
C ASN A 329 -16.08 -7.83 -5.92
N VAL A 330 -15.17 -8.43 -6.69
CA VAL A 330 -15.51 -9.42 -7.71
C VAL A 330 -15.49 -10.83 -7.10
N THR A 331 -16.51 -11.61 -7.44
CA THR A 331 -16.56 -13.05 -7.13
C THR A 331 -15.70 -13.78 -8.16
N CYS A 332 -14.61 -14.38 -7.71
CA CYS A 332 -13.76 -15.22 -8.56
C CYS A 332 -14.42 -16.58 -8.75
N LEU A 333 -14.64 -16.94 -10.01
CA LEU A 333 -15.25 -18.22 -10.42
C LEU A 333 -14.22 -19.34 -10.56
N GLU A 334 -12.99 -18.99 -10.94
CA GLU A 334 -11.93 -19.95 -11.21
C GLU A 334 -10.58 -19.42 -10.66
N PRO A 335 -10.09 -19.93 -9.52
CA PRO A 335 -8.90 -19.40 -8.87
C PRO A 335 -7.58 -19.99 -9.39
N PHE A 336 -7.45 -20.18 -10.70
CA PHE A 336 -6.30 -20.81 -11.36
C PHE A 336 -4.95 -20.11 -11.09
N CYS A 337 -4.96 -18.84 -10.70
CA CYS A 337 -3.75 -18.09 -10.34
C CYS A 337 -2.99 -18.72 -9.15
N ARG A 338 -3.67 -19.48 -8.30
CA ARG A 338 -3.05 -20.21 -7.19
C ARG A 338 -2.26 -21.43 -7.67
N ASP A 339 -2.71 -22.03 -8.76
CA ASP A 339 -2.09 -23.21 -9.38
C ASP A 339 -0.90 -22.83 -10.24
N THR A 340 -0.88 -21.58 -10.74
CA THR A 340 0.30 -21.00 -11.39
C THR A 340 1.52 -21.01 -10.46
N LEU A 341 1.31 -20.82 -9.16
CA LEU A 341 2.36 -20.95 -8.14
C LEU A 341 2.52 -22.43 -7.74
N ALA A 342 3.18 -23.21 -8.61
CA ALA A 342 3.36 -24.64 -8.41
C ALA A 342 4.24 -24.97 -7.18
N PRO A 343 3.92 -26.02 -6.40
CA PRO A 343 4.70 -26.39 -5.21
C PRO A 343 6.19 -26.63 -5.47
N ALA A 344 6.56 -27.16 -6.64
CA ALA A 344 7.95 -27.38 -7.02
C ALA A 344 8.72 -26.06 -7.18
N ALA A 345 8.10 -25.05 -7.81
CA ALA A 345 8.68 -23.71 -7.92
C ALA A 345 8.87 -23.08 -6.52
N VAL A 346 7.85 -23.19 -5.66
CA VAL A 346 7.94 -22.69 -4.28
C VAL A 346 9.03 -23.41 -3.49
N ALA A 347 9.23 -24.73 -3.70
CA ALA A 347 10.29 -25.49 -3.04
C ALA A 347 11.68 -24.99 -3.44
N GLU A 348 11.92 -24.75 -4.74
CA GLU A 348 13.18 -24.16 -5.21
C GLU A 348 13.43 -22.78 -4.60
N ALA A 349 12.37 -21.95 -4.50
CA ALA A 349 12.45 -20.64 -3.87
C ALA A 349 12.84 -20.72 -2.39
N VAL A 350 12.21 -21.63 -1.63
CA VAL A 350 12.49 -21.83 -0.20
C VAL A 350 13.90 -22.34 0.02
N LEU A 351 14.35 -23.32 -0.76
CA LEU A 351 15.70 -23.88 -0.66
C LEU A 351 16.77 -22.82 -0.95
N ALA A 352 16.63 -22.11 -2.06
CA ALA A 352 17.56 -21.05 -2.46
C ALA A 352 17.57 -19.89 -1.46
N ARG A 353 16.39 -19.43 -1.02
CA ARG A 353 16.30 -18.34 -0.05
C ARG A 353 16.89 -18.71 1.30
N ARG A 354 16.65 -19.93 1.79
CA ARG A 354 17.23 -20.43 3.03
C ARG A 354 18.76 -20.49 2.97
N ALA A 355 19.31 -20.93 1.83
CA ALA A 355 20.75 -20.99 1.61
C ALA A 355 21.40 -19.63 1.34
N GLY A 356 20.62 -18.57 1.09
CA GLY A 356 21.12 -17.28 0.62
C GLY A 356 21.64 -17.32 -0.83
N ASP A 357 21.23 -18.32 -1.61
CA ASP A 357 21.70 -18.54 -2.97
C ASP A 357 20.83 -17.82 -4.01
N TRP A 358 21.16 -16.57 -4.26
CA TRP A 358 20.45 -15.73 -5.24
C TRP A 358 20.68 -16.17 -6.69
N GLN A 359 21.77 -16.88 -6.97
CA GLN A 359 22.05 -17.40 -8.31
C GLN A 359 21.17 -18.60 -8.62
N ALA A 360 21.02 -19.53 -7.67
CA ALA A 360 20.06 -20.63 -7.77
C ALA A 360 18.63 -20.11 -7.90
N LEU A 361 18.28 -19.03 -7.19
CA LEU A 361 16.96 -18.41 -7.30
C LEU A 361 16.71 -17.81 -8.70
N ALA A 362 17.70 -17.13 -9.28
CA ALA A 362 17.60 -16.61 -10.65
C ALA A 362 17.51 -17.74 -11.70
N ALA A 363 18.22 -18.85 -11.49
CA ALA A 363 18.13 -20.04 -12.34
C ALA A 363 16.74 -20.72 -12.22
N ALA A 364 16.17 -20.78 -11.02
CA ALA A 364 14.81 -21.25 -10.79
C ALA A 364 13.79 -20.36 -11.51
N ALA A 365 13.93 -19.03 -11.41
CA ALA A 365 13.06 -18.08 -12.12
C ALA A 365 13.04 -18.33 -13.64
N ALA A 366 14.18 -18.68 -14.25
CA ALA A 366 14.25 -19.02 -15.66
C ALA A 366 13.55 -20.36 -16.01
N ARG A 367 13.51 -21.33 -15.09
CA ARG A 367 12.77 -22.60 -15.25
C ARG A 367 11.26 -22.44 -15.14
N TRP A 368 10.80 -21.44 -14.40
CA TRP A 368 9.38 -21.20 -14.09
C TRP A 368 8.87 -19.86 -14.67
N PRO A 369 8.86 -19.68 -16.01
CA PRO A 369 8.61 -18.40 -16.66
C PRO A 369 7.16 -17.87 -16.51
N ALA A 370 6.22 -18.73 -16.09
CA ALA A 370 4.83 -18.33 -15.81
C ALA A 370 4.69 -17.58 -14.46
N ILE A 371 5.72 -17.56 -13.64
CA ILE A 371 5.77 -16.87 -12.35
C ILE A 371 6.74 -15.70 -12.49
N ALA A 372 6.36 -14.52 -12.03
CA ALA A 372 7.30 -13.43 -11.85
C ALA A 372 7.95 -13.55 -10.47
N TRP A 373 9.28 -13.67 -10.45
CA TRP A 373 10.07 -13.84 -9.24
C TRP A 373 10.69 -12.51 -8.88
N TYR A 374 10.47 -12.03 -7.66
CA TYR A 374 11.01 -10.77 -7.21
C TYR A 374 11.86 -10.95 -5.96
N ARG A 375 12.96 -10.19 -5.88
CA ARG A 375 13.70 -9.93 -4.65
C ARG A 375 13.32 -8.55 -4.13
N THR A 376 12.95 -8.44 -2.86
CA THR A 376 12.69 -7.15 -2.22
C THR A 376 14.00 -6.42 -1.90
N GLY A 377 13.95 -5.09 -1.91
CA GLY A 377 15.08 -4.23 -1.60
C GLY A 377 14.65 -2.77 -1.49
N PHE A 378 15.63 -1.87 -1.49
CA PHE A 378 15.41 -0.44 -1.45
C PHE A 378 16.18 0.22 -2.60
N ASP A 379 15.63 1.29 -3.16
CA ASP A 379 16.35 2.10 -4.14
C ASP A 379 17.32 3.08 -3.46
N ALA A 380 18.04 3.87 -4.27
CA ALA A 380 19.06 4.80 -3.76
C ALA A 380 18.50 5.90 -2.85
N GLU A 381 17.18 6.11 -2.87
CA GLU A 381 16.46 7.09 -2.06
C GLU A 381 15.80 6.45 -0.83
N GLY A 382 16.12 5.18 -0.54
CA GLY A 382 15.60 4.45 0.62
C GLY A 382 14.11 4.08 0.51
N LEU A 383 13.54 4.11 -0.69
CA LEU A 383 12.16 3.70 -0.95
C LEU A 383 12.12 2.22 -1.30
N ALA A 384 11.16 1.47 -0.76
CA ALA A 384 11.06 0.05 -1.06
C ALA A 384 10.79 -0.20 -2.54
N ASP A 385 11.44 -1.23 -3.05
CA ASP A 385 11.33 -1.67 -4.43
C ASP A 385 11.48 -3.19 -4.53
N VAL A 386 11.13 -3.71 -5.70
CA VAL A 386 11.29 -5.11 -6.05
C VAL A 386 12.13 -5.23 -7.31
N SER A 387 13.09 -6.14 -7.31
CA SER A 387 13.90 -6.47 -8.48
C SER A 387 13.44 -7.79 -9.06
N LEU A 388 13.08 -7.79 -10.36
CA LEU A 388 12.71 -9.02 -11.06
C LEU A 388 13.95 -9.92 -11.18
N LEU A 389 13.77 -11.20 -10.86
CA LEU A 389 14.78 -12.24 -10.98
C LEU A 389 14.57 -13.02 -12.27
N GLY A 390 15.67 -13.41 -12.90
CA GLY A 390 15.67 -14.05 -14.21
C GLY A 390 15.71 -13.05 -15.37
N ALA A 391 16.21 -13.48 -16.53
CA ALA A 391 16.45 -12.63 -17.69
C ALA A 391 15.18 -12.38 -18.54
N ARG A 392 14.04 -12.05 -17.91
CA ARG A 392 12.82 -11.69 -18.64
C ARG A 392 12.76 -10.16 -18.82
N PRO A 393 12.57 -9.65 -20.05
CA PRO A 393 12.39 -8.22 -20.26
C PRO A 393 11.08 -7.74 -19.59
N PRO A 394 11.05 -6.53 -19.01
CA PRO A 394 9.85 -6.01 -18.37
C PRO A 394 8.72 -5.86 -19.39
N GLY A 395 7.54 -6.38 -19.04
CA GLY A 395 6.34 -6.20 -19.85
C GLY A 395 5.79 -4.77 -19.79
N ARG A 396 4.77 -4.47 -20.60
CA ARG A 396 4.12 -3.14 -20.63
C ARG A 396 3.69 -2.64 -19.25
N ALA A 397 3.06 -3.49 -18.43
CA ALA A 397 2.57 -3.10 -17.11
C ALA A 397 3.71 -2.67 -16.17
N GLU A 398 4.80 -3.43 -16.14
CA GLU A 398 5.98 -3.09 -15.34
C GLU A 398 6.65 -1.81 -15.87
N GLY A 399 6.82 -1.66 -17.18
CA GLY A 399 7.35 -0.44 -17.79
C GLY A 399 6.55 0.81 -17.42
N LEU A 400 5.22 0.72 -17.49
CA LEU A 400 4.33 1.82 -17.11
C LEU A 400 4.40 2.12 -15.61
N ARG A 401 4.41 1.10 -14.74
CA ARG A 401 4.57 1.28 -13.29
C ARG A 401 5.88 1.96 -12.93
N ARG A 402 6.98 1.56 -13.58
CA ARG A 402 8.31 2.19 -13.39
C ARG A 402 8.32 3.64 -13.83
N ALA A 403 7.66 3.98 -14.93
CA ALA A 403 7.50 5.35 -15.38
C ALA A 403 6.68 6.19 -14.37
N TYR A 404 5.59 5.64 -13.84
CA TYR A 404 4.82 6.28 -12.77
C TYR A 404 5.65 6.49 -11.50
N ARG A 405 6.45 5.51 -11.10
CA ARG A 405 7.38 5.65 -9.96
C ARG A 405 8.38 6.78 -10.20
N ALA A 406 9.00 6.83 -11.38
CA ALA A 406 9.94 7.91 -11.74
C ALA A 406 9.27 9.30 -11.75
N LEU A 407 8.06 9.40 -12.32
CA LEU A 407 7.26 10.62 -12.31
C LEU A 407 7.02 11.11 -10.88
N TRP A 408 6.48 10.24 -10.01
CA TRP A 408 6.08 10.67 -8.67
C TRP A 408 7.28 10.95 -7.76
N LYS A 409 8.43 10.30 -7.97
CA LYS A 409 9.68 10.71 -7.32
C LYS A 409 10.09 12.11 -7.78
N ALA A 410 10.02 12.40 -9.08
CA ALA A 410 10.34 13.75 -9.57
C ALA A 410 9.39 14.83 -9.00
N VAL A 411 8.09 14.52 -8.93
CA VAL A 411 7.06 15.46 -8.46
C VAL A 411 7.08 15.66 -6.94
N LEU A 412 7.25 14.59 -6.16
CA LEU A 412 7.10 14.63 -4.70
C LEU A 412 8.42 14.70 -3.94
N GLU A 413 9.52 14.24 -4.53
CA GLU A 413 10.86 14.20 -3.92
C GLU A 413 11.87 15.13 -4.63
N GLY A 414 11.48 15.75 -5.75
CA GLY A 414 12.38 16.63 -6.52
C GLY A 414 13.54 15.88 -7.19
N THR A 415 13.46 14.56 -7.35
CA THR A 415 14.51 13.79 -8.04
C THR A 415 14.54 14.10 -9.54
N ALA A 416 15.70 14.04 -10.17
CA ALA A 416 15.79 14.20 -11.62
C ALA A 416 14.94 13.14 -12.35
N PRO A 417 14.08 13.54 -13.31
CA PRO A 417 13.27 12.61 -14.07
C PRO A 417 14.18 11.66 -14.87
N ARG A 418 13.87 10.36 -14.83
CA ARG A 418 14.60 9.33 -15.58
C ARG A 418 13.68 8.72 -16.65
N PRO A 419 14.19 8.45 -17.86
CA PRO A 419 13.42 7.75 -18.87
C PRO A 419 13.01 6.36 -18.37
N ALA A 420 11.85 5.89 -18.83
CA ALA A 420 11.37 4.56 -18.47
C ALA A 420 12.29 3.47 -19.06
N SER A 421 12.32 2.31 -18.40
CA SER A 421 13.08 1.16 -18.87
C SER A 421 12.51 0.53 -20.15
N ALA A 422 11.31 0.94 -20.58
CA ALA A 422 10.64 0.43 -21.77
C ALA A 422 9.89 1.57 -22.50
N ALA A 423 10.06 1.65 -23.82
CA ALA A 423 9.32 2.59 -24.66
C ALA A 423 7.89 2.10 -24.90
N LEU A 424 6.90 2.96 -24.65
CA LEU A 424 5.47 2.71 -24.78
C LEU A 424 4.78 3.82 -25.58
N PRO A 425 5.02 3.92 -26.90
CA PRO A 425 4.59 5.07 -27.71
C PRO A 425 3.07 5.25 -27.79
N ARG A 426 2.29 4.16 -27.72
CA ARG A 426 0.82 4.23 -27.66
C ARG A 426 0.33 4.86 -26.35
N ASP A 427 0.96 4.50 -25.24
CA ASP A 427 0.65 5.05 -23.92
C ASP A 427 1.08 6.52 -23.83
N ALA A 428 2.25 6.86 -24.39
CA ALA A 428 2.71 8.24 -24.53
C ALA A 428 1.75 9.12 -25.34
N ALA A 429 1.13 8.57 -26.41
CA ALA A 429 0.14 9.31 -27.21
C ALA A 429 -1.13 9.67 -26.41
N VAL A 430 -1.63 8.76 -25.58
CA VAL A 430 -2.76 9.03 -24.68
C VAL A 430 -2.41 10.14 -23.70
N LEU A 431 -1.22 10.07 -23.10
CA LEU A 431 -0.74 11.07 -22.14
C LEU A 431 -0.54 12.45 -22.77
N ARG A 432 -0.13 12.53 -24.03
CA ARG A 432 -0.11 13.80 -24.78
C ARG A 432 -1.50 14.40 -24.96
N GLU A 433 -2.51 13.58 -25.22
CA GLU A 433 -3.88 14.07 -25.31
C GLU A 433 -4.40 14.56 -23.95
N VAL A 434 -4.08 13.85 -22.86
CA VAL A 434 -4.35 14.34 -21.48
C VAL A 434 -3.66 15.67 -21.25
N ALA A 435 -2.39 15.81 -21.61
CA ALA A 435 -1.65 17.06 -21.48
C ALA A 435 -2.26 18.21 -22.28
N ARG A 436 -2.72 17.94 -23.51
CA ARG A 436 -3.37 18.92 -24.40
C ARG A 436 -4.68 19.40 -23.78
N LEU A 437 -5.55 18.47 -23.36
CA LEU A 437 -6.83 18.79 -22.73
C LEU A 437 -6.64 19.51 -21.40
N ALA A 438 -5.69 19.08 -20.57
CA ALA A 438 -5.42 19.75 -19.30
C ALA A 438 -4.95 21.20 -19.51
N ALA A 439 -4.09 21.47 -20.51
CA ALA A 439 -3.68 22.83 -20.86
C ALA A 439 -4.85 23.68 -21.38
N GLU A 440 -5.76 23.08 -22.15
CA GLU A 440 -7.01 23.73 -22.57
C GLU A 440 -7.91 24.07 -21.36
N GLY A 441 -8.00 23.17 -20.38
CA GLY A 441 -8.71 23.40 -19.11
C GLY A 441 -8.13 24.55 -18.29
N ALA A 442 -6.80 24.65 -18.20
CA ALA A 442 -6.13 25.79 -17.56
C ALA A 442 -6.50 27.12 -18.23
N GLY A 443 -6.53 27.16 -19.58
CA GLY A 443 -6.96 28.34 -20.33
C GLY A 443 -8.43 28.68 -20.11
N ARG A 444 -9.33 27.69 -20.02
CA ARG A 444 -10.75 27.89 -19.70
C ARG A 444 -10.94 28.43 -18.28
N ALA A 445 -10.20 27.90 -17.31
CA ALA A 445 -10.23 28.37 -15.93
C ALA A 445 -9.75 29.83 -15.80
N LEU A 446 -8.72 30.23 -16.56
CA LEU A 446 -8.30 31.64 -16.65
C LEU A 446 -9.42 32.54 -17.19
N GLY A 447 -10.20 32.05 -18.17
CA GLY A 447 -11.37 32.77 -18.68
C GLY A 447 -12.48 32.93 -17.64
N VAL A 448 -12.76 31.89 -16.85
CA VAL A 448 -13.70 31.95 -15.72
C VAL A 448 -13.24 32.96 -14.67
N GLU A 449 -11.93 32.96 -14.35
CA GLU A 449 -11.34 33.93 -13.42
C GLU A 449 -11.54 35.37 -13.90
N ALA A 450 -11.27 35.65 -15.18
CA ALA A 450 -11.44 36.97 -15.77
C ALA A 450 -12.90 37.45 -15.73
N LEU A 451 -13.85 36.55 -16.05
CA LEU A 451 -15.29 36.86 -15.98
C LEU A 451 -15.77 37.09 -14.55
N ALA A 452 -15.25 36.32 -13.58
CA ALA A 452 -15.59 36.48 -12.18
C ALA A 452 -15.15 37.84 -11.62
N ALA A 453 -14.07 38.42 -12.15
CA ALA A 453 -13.60 39.75 -11.77
C ALA A 453 -14.51 40.89 -12.28
N ASP A 454 -15.29 40.67 -13.33
CA ASP A 454 -16.13 41.69 -13.98
C ASP A 454 -17.60 41.67 -13.52
N ALA A 455 -18.01 40.67 -12.71
CA ALA A 455 -19.28 40.54 -11.94
C ALA A 455 -20.63 40.86 -12.63
N CYS A 456 -20.67 41.25 -13.90
CA CYS A 456 -21.86 41.79 -14.58
C CYS A 456 -22.56 40.81 -15.53
N ASP A 457 -21.93 39.67 -15.88
CA ASP A 457 -22.50 38.69 -16.83
C ASP A 457 -22.48 37.27 -16.25
N LEU A 458 -23.52 36.95 -15.48
CA LEU A 458 -23.71 35.63 -14.86
C LEU A 458 -23.93 34.53 -15.91
N ASP A 459 -24.58 34.83 -17.03
CA ASP A 459 -24.83 33.85 -18.09
C ASP A 459 -23.51 33.46 -18.78
N ALA A 460 -22.63 34.42 -19.04
CA ALA A 460 -21.30 34.15 -19.58
C ALA A 460 -20.44 33.36 -18.61
N LEU A 461 -20.50 33.67 -17.31
CA LEU A 461 -19.79 32.95 -16.27
C LEU A 461 -20.27 31.49 -16.17
N GLU A 462 -21.59 31.26 -16.14
CA GLU A 462 -22.17 29.92 -16.10
C GLU A 462 -21.81 29.11 -17.35
N ALA A 463 -21.89 29.73 -18.54
CA ALA A 463 -21.50 29.08 -19.79
C ALA A 463 -20.00 28.72 -19.82
N ALA A 464 -19.14 29.55 -19.24
CA ALA A 464 -17.71 29.27 -19.13
C ALA A 464 -17.43 28.12 -18.16
N ALA A 465 -18.10 28.10 -17.00
CA ALA A 465 -18.01 27.02 -16.02
C ALA A 465 -18.48 25.67 -16.61
N ARG A 466 -19.63 25.63 -17.29
CA ARG A 466 -20.14 24.42 -17.96
C ARG A 466 -19.16 23.85 -18.98
N ARG A 467 -18.51 24.72 -19.77
CA ARG A 467 -17.47 24.28 -20.72
C ARG A 467 -16.27 23.68 -20.00
N LEU A 468 -15.88 24.20 -18.84
CA LEU A 468 -14.79 23.61 -18.05
C LEU A 468 -15.19 22.23 -17.52
N GLU A 469 -16.39 22.09 -16.96
CA GLU A 469 -16.93 20.79 -16.49
C GLU A 469 -17.00 19.73 -17.60
N GLU A 470 -17.42 20.11 -18.80
CA GLU A 470 -17.43 19.20 -19.96
C GLU A 470 -16.03 18.69 -20.32
N LEU A 471 -15.00 19.53 -20.16
CA LEU A 471 -13.61 19.17 -20.40
C LEU A 471 -13.11 18.21 -19.30
N ASP A 472 -13.42 18.47 -18.04
CA ASP A 472 -13.09 17.56 -16.94
C ASP A 472 -13.74 16.20 -17.12
N ALA A 473 -15.01 16.17 -17.54
CA ALA A 473 -15.68 14.93 -17.88
C ALA A 473 -14.98 14.16 -19.02
N ARG A 474 -14.36 14.85 -19.99
CA ARG A 474 -13.53 14.20 -21.03
C ARG A 474 -12.23 13.63 -20.45
N LEU A 475 -11.55 14.37 -19.57
CA LEU A 475 -10.35 13.89 -18.88
C LEU A 475 -10.65 12.64 -18.05
N PHE A 476 -11.75 12.64 -17.27
CA PHE A 476 -12.18 11.49 -16.48
C PHE A 476 -12.51 10.27 -17.35
N ARG A 477 -13.16 10.47 -18.51
CA ARG A 477 -13.39 9.38 -19.48
C ARG A 477 -12.07 8.81 -20.02
N LEU A 478 -11.10 9.64 -20.35
CA LEU A 478 -9.77 9.17 -20.79
C LEU A 478 -9.08 8.33 -19.71
N GLY A 479 -9.08 8.79 -18.46
CA GLY A 479 -8.52 8.03 -17.33
C GLY A 479 -9.22 6.69 -17.11
N ALA A 480 -10.54 6.63 -17.30
CA ALA A 480 -11.31 5.39 -17.16
C ALA A 480 -11.06 4.39 -18.32
N MET A 481 -10.81 4.89 -19.53
CA MET A 481 -10.62 4.06 -20.73
C MET A 481 -9.16 3.62 -20.95
N HIS A 482 -8.20 4.38 -20.41
CA HIS A 482 -6.78 4.14 -20.68
C HIS A 482 -5.98 4.03 -19.39
N GLU A 483 -5.48 2.82 -19.13
CA GLU A 483 -4.60 2.48 -18.01
C GLU A 483 -3.39 3.42 -17.88
N ALA A 484 -2.83 3.89 -19.00
CA ALA A 484 -1.71 4.83 -19.02
C ALA A 484 -2.03 6.15 -18.31
N ALA A 485 -3.27 6.64 -18.39
CA ALA A 485 -3.70 7.91 -17.82
C ALA A 485 -4.42 7.74 -16.47
N ALA A 486 -4.84 6.52 -16.12
CA ALA A 486 -5.77 6.25 -15.03
C ALA A 486 -5.31 6.83 -13.68
N LEU A 487 -4.10 6.49 -13.23
CA LEU A 487 -3.58 6.97 -11.94
C LEU A 487 -3.41 8.50 -11.94
N LEU A 488 -2.87 9.08 -13.02
CA LEU A 488 -2.65 10.51 -13.13
C LEU A 488 -3.97 11.31 -13.08
N VAL A 489 -4.97 10.88 -13.85
CA VAL A 489 -6.30 11.50 -13.89
C VAL A 489 -7.05 11.31 -12.56
N GLN A 490 -6.84 10.19 -11.86
CA GLN A 490 -7.44 9.98 -10.54
C GLN A 490 -6.84 10.90 -9.47
N VAL A 491 -5.54 11.21 -9.53
CA VAL A 491 -4.94 12.23 -8.66
C VAL A 491 -5.53 13.60 -8.98
N PHE A 492 -5.63 13.97 -10.26
CA PHE A 492 -6.28 15.22 -10.70
C PHE A 492 -7.72 15.32 -10.19
N ARG A 493 -8.50 14.24 -10.26
CA ARG A 493 -9.86 14.20 -9.72
C ARG A 493 -9.90 14.53 -8.23
N PHE A 494 -9.01 13.95 -7.43
CA PHE A 494 -8.93 14.28 -6.01
C PHE A 494 -8.42 15.70 -5.75
N GLU A 495 -7.62 16.27 -6.63
CA GLU A 495 -7.22 17.68 -6.54
C GLU A 495 -8.42 18.59 -6.80
N THR A 496 -9.19 18.32 -7.85
CA THR A 496 -10.41 19.08 -8.17
C THR A 496 -11.48 18.98 -7.09
N GLU A 497 -11.63 17.81 -6.44
CA GLU A 497 -12.59 17.61 -5.34
C GLU A 497 -12.19 18.33 -4.04
N ASN A 498 -10.91 18.68 -3.89
CA ASN A 498 -10.37 19.34 -2.70
C ASN A 498 -10.13 20.85 -2.92
N LEU A 499 -10.63 21.42 -4.02
CA LEU A 499 -10.51 22.86 -4.27
C LEU A 499 -11.29 23.64 -3.21
N GLU A 500 -10.63 24.63 -2.62
CA GLU A 500 -11.22 25.57 -1.67
C GLU A 500 -11.01 27.00 -2.17
N GLY A 501 -11.96 27.88 -1.90
CA GLY A 501 -11.89 29.29 -2.27
C GLY A 501 -13.07 30.08 -1.75
N GLU A 502 -12.83 31.33 -1.38
CA GLU A 502 -13.83 32.22 -0.78
C GLU A 502 -14.81 32.80 -1.83
N ASP A 503 -14.41 32.78 -3.11
CA ASP A 503 -15.19 33.25 -4.24
C ASP A 503 -14.89 32.46 -5.52
N VAL A 504 -15.66 32.73 -6.59
CA VAL A 504 -15.55 32.06 -7.89
C VAL A 504 -14.18 32.31 -8.54
N GLY A 505 -13.60 33.50 -8.38
CA GLY A 505 -12.29 33.83 -8.95
C GLY A 505 -11.15 33.07 -8.26
N ALA A 506 -11.21 32.91 -6.94
CA ALA A 506 -10.29 32.10 -6.16
C ALA A 506 -10.39 30.62 -6.56
N LEU A 507 -11.61 30.10 -6.71
CA LEU A 507 -11.85 28.74 -7.21
C LEU A 507 -11.26 28.57 -8.61
N ALA A 508 -11.52 29.50 -9.52
CA ALA A 508 -11.02 29.46 -10.89
C ALA A 508 -9.47 29.48 -10.96
N ARG A 509 -8.81 30.28 -10.11
CA ARG A 509 -7.35 30.26 -9.95
C ARG A 509 -6.84 28.90 -9.51
N ALA A 510 -7.45 28.32 -8.48
CA ALA A 510 -7.04 27.03 -7.94
C ALA A 510 -7.26 25.91 -8.99
N THR A 511 -8.39 25.94 -9.71
CA THR A 511 -8.66 25.04 -10.84
C THR A 511 -7.58 25.17 -11.93
N ARG A 512 -7.20 26.40 -12.30
CA ARG A 512 -6.14 26.64 -13.29
C ARG A 512 -4.83 25.98 -12.88
N VAL A 513 -4.40 26.14 -11.63
CA VAL A 513 -3.17 25.52 -11.10
C VAL A 513 -3.23 24.00 -11.21
N VAL A 514 -4.33 23.38 -10.80
CA VAL A 514 -4.51 21.91 -10.86
C VAL A 514 -4.45 21.40 -12.31
N HIS A 515 -5.02 22.13 -13.28
CA HIS A 515 -4.89 21.80 -14.70
C HIS A 515 -3.47 21.97 -15.25
N GLU A 516 -2.75 23.03 -14.85
CA GLU A 516 -1.36 23.26 -15.23
C GLU A 516 -0.46 22.13 -14.72
N GLU A 517 -0.66 21.70 -13.47
CA GLU A 517 0.04 20.57 -12.87
C GLU A 517 -0.25 19.26 -13.59
N LEU A 518 -1.52 18.96 -13.89
CA LEU A 518 -1.89 17.79 -14.69
C LEU A 518 -1.22 17.80 -16.06
N ALA A 519 -1.23 18.95 -16.75
CA ALA A 519 -0.61 19.09 -18.06
C ALA A 519 0.91 18.83 -17.99
N ALA A 520 1.60 19.39 -17.00
CA ALA A 520 3.03 19.18 -16.78
C ALA A 520 3.36 17.71 -16.49
N ARG A 521 2.64 17.09 -15.55
CA ARG A 521 2.82 15.68 -15.17
C ARG A 521 2.57 14.74 -16.35
N ALA A 522 1.53 15.00 -17.15
CA ALA A 522 1.19 14.19 -18.33
C ALA A 522 2.25 14.30 -19.44
N ARG A 523 2.79 15.50 -19.70
CA ARG A 523 3.90 15.68 -20.65
C ARG A 523 5.15 14.93 -20.18
N LEU A 524 5.52 15.10 -18.92
CA LEU A 524 6.70 14.46 -18.36
C LEU A 524 6.59 12.92 -18.44
N LEU A 525 5.45 12.35 -18.09
CA LEU A 525 5.23 10.91 -18.19
C LEU A 525 5.23 10.44 -19.66
N ALA A 526 4.69 11.22 -20.59
CA ALA A 526 4.75 10.91 -22.01
C ALA A 526 6.20 10.87 -22.51
N GLU A 527 7.01 11.88 -22.18
CA GLU A 527 8.45 11.95 -22.52
C GLU A 527 9.22 10.75 -21.97
N MET A 528 8.92 10.33 -20.72
CA MET A 528 9.54 9.15 -20.12
C MET A 528 9.24 7.84 -20.87
N LEU A 529 8.10 7.75 -21.55
CA LEU A 529 7.65 6.56 -22.27
C LEU A 529 8.06 6.55 -23.75
N GLU A 530 8.76 7.58 -24.23
CA GLU A 530 9.25 7.61 -25.61
C GLU A 530 10.58 6.86 -25.79
N PRO A 531 10.88 6.40 -27.03
CA PRO A 531 12.18 5.84 -27.33
C PRO A 531 13.29 6.88 -27.08
N ALA A 532 14.36 6.48 -26.39
CA ALA A 532 15.55 7.31 -26.25
C ALA A 532 16.08 7.67 -27.64
N GLY A 533 15.98 8.95 -28.03
CA GLY A 533 16.39 9.44 -29.36
C GLY A 533 15.33 10.24 -30.13
N ALA A 534 14.10 10.38 -29.61
CA ALA A 534 13.15 11.39 -30.10
C ALA A 534 13.60 12.80 -29.69
N VAL A 535 14.65 13.30 -30.35
CA VAL A 535 15.17 14.66 -30.21
C VAL A 535 14.06 15.66 -30.51
N ARG A 536 13.79 16.57 -29.57
CA ARG A 536 12.96 17.77 -29.78
C ARG A 536 13.48 18.51 -31.02
N PRO A 537 12.63 18.96 -31.98
CA PRO A 537 13.08 20.00 -32.89
C PRO A 537 13.46 21.21 -32.02
N ALA A 538 14.69 21.69 -32.19
CA ALA A 538 15.23 22.81 -31.45
C ALA A 538 14.24 23.98 -31.52
N MET A 539 13.85 24.52 -30.36
CA MET A 539 13.23 25.84 -30.31
C MET A 539 14.27 26.81 -30.88
N SER A 540 13.98 27.39 -32.06
CA SER A 540 14.77 28.46 -32.65
C SER A 540 14.83 29.60 -31.63
N GLN A 541 15.99 29.74 -30.98
CA GLN A 541 16.30 30.97 -30.25
C GLN A 541 16.28 32.12 -31.25
N GLY A 542 15.60 33.19 -30.87
CA GLY A 542 15.53 34.42 -31.62
C GLY A 542 16.92 34.91 -31.98
N GLY A 543 17.10 35.27 -33.25
CA GLY A 543 18.20 36.12 -33.66
C GLY A 543 17.93 37.51 -33.14
N ASP A 544 18.66 37.91 -32.11
CA ASP A 544 18.70 39.28 -31.63
C ASP A 544 19.80 40.07 -32.35
N HIS A 545 19.50 41.34 -32.54
CA HIS A 545 20.28 42.34 -33.26
C HIS A 545 21.63 42.69 -32.62
N ALA A 546 22.60 43.05 -33.47
CA ALA A 546 23.61 44.12 -33.36
C ALA A 546 24.73 43.80 -34.39
N SER A 547 25.40 44.69 -35.13
CA SER A 547 25.38 46.14 -35.36
C SER A 547 26.69 46.40 -36.15
N VAL A 548 26.66 47.05 -37.31
CA VAL A 548 27.82 47.80 -37.84
C VAL A 548 27.29 49.05 -38.53
N GLY A 549 27.66 50.21 -38.01
CA GLY A 549 27.24 51.54 -38.42
C GLY A 549 27.41 52.51 -37.26
#